data_AF-A0A374UUD5-F1
#
_entry.id   AF-A0A374UUD5-F1
#
_cell.length_a   1.000
_cell.length_b   1.000
_cell.length_c   1.000
_cell.angle_alpha   90.00
_cell.angle_beta   90.00
_cell.angle_gamma   90.00
#
_symmetry.space_group_name_H-M   'P 1'
#
loop_
_entity.id
_entity.type
_entity.pdbx_description
1 polymer ?
#
loop_
_entity_poly.entity_id
_entity_poly.type
_entity_poly.pdbx_seq_one_letter_code
_entity_poly.pdbx_strand_id
1 'polypeptide(L)'
;MKTKVYIDFRCDRVYSSYYIKGLCQVFGSQNVIYTLKYFREVDMTKLIPSDDPAGGEDPRMLLFVVKNGNRIRKFVVDYNDKTYIRDKMYEWCDVYAKINFEKDKLPEKYKAKILSIPPGTATPAHGYCRTVLNALHSTIVLFLLRRKILKKPLPFLKECVSARFKRINMSELENASPAVRPFYLFFISSLWKYRNHPQYDAYIDAVNDGRLIYLDAVSSMDSVCFEGGLWSVEKPLYNSSGKNISYSTRYSYRDYINKSKQSVCVFNLPAVWGCHGWKMCEFLAMGKAIISMPMKNELPSPLIDGETVYFVHNEAEIKEAVERIMNDESFRKKLEKGARDYYHRWCAPDSVIKLITG
;
A
#
# COMPACT_ATOMS: atom_id res chain seq x y z
N MET A 1 -34.33 -4.86 5.18
CA MET A 1 -33.94 -3.46 4.88
C MET A 1 -32.59 -3.47 4.17
N LYS A 2 -32.37 -2.60 3.18
CA LYS A 2 -31.13 -2.61 2.39
C LYS A 2 -29.98 -1.95 3.16
N THR A 3 -28.88 -2.68 3.40
CA THR A 3 -27.68 -2.16 4.05
C THR A 3 -27.13 -0.95 3.31
N LYS A 4 -26.79 0.11 4.05
CA LYS A 4 -26.17 1.34 3.51
C LYS A 4 -24.82 1.58 4.14
N VAL A 5 -23.87 2.04 3.34
CA VAL A 5 -22.53 2.43 3.76
C VAL A 5 -22.39 3.93 3.58
N TYR A 6 -21.96 4.60 4.64
CA TYR A 6 -21.72 6.04 4.65
C TYR A 6 -20.24 6.28 4.82
N ILE A 7 -19.65 7.09 3.95
CA ILE A 7 -18.23 7.42 3.96
C ILE A 7 -18.09 8.91 4.23
N ASP A 8 -17.14 9.27 5.08
CA ASP A 8 -16.77 10.66 5.28
C ASP A 8 -16.24 11.24 3.96
N PHE A 9 -16.89 12.28 3.44
CA PHE A 9 -16.48 12.84 2.15
C PHE A 9 -15.11 13.55 2.20
N ARG A 10 -14.58 13.80 3.41
CA ARG A 10 -13.31 14.52 3.65
C ARG A 10 -12.07 13.62 3.55
N CYS A 11 -12.23 12.31 3.39
CA CYS A 11 -11.10 11.38 3.36
C CYS A 11 -10.19 11.61 2.13
N ASP A 12 -8.90 11.32 2.28
CA ASP A 12 -7.95 11.26 1.16
C ASP A 12 -8.38 10.18 0.16
N ARG A 13 -8.72 10.61 -1.05
CA ARG A 13 -9.25 9.74 -2.12
C ARG A 13 -8.20 8.99 -2.90
N VAL A 14 -6.91 9.31 -2.79
CA VAL A 14 -5.86 8.56 -3.50
C VAL A 14 -5.78 7.17 -2.90
N TYR A 15 -5.43 7.09 -1.62
CA TYR A 15 -5.18 5.81 -0.96
C TYR A 15 -6.44 5.14 -0.44
N SER A 16 -7.46 5.91 -0.02
CA SER A 16 -8.75 5.30 0.36
C SER A 16 -9.50 4.68 -0.81
N SER A 17 -9.16 5.02 -2.06
CA SER A 17 -9.82 4.49 -3.25
C SER A 17 -9.84 2.96 -3.31
N TYR A 18 -8.79 2.31 -2.81
CA TYR A 18 -8.71 0.86 -2.65
C TYR A 18 -9.84 0.33 -1.78
N TYR A 19 -9.98 0.84 -0.56
CA TYR A 19 -11.02 0.40 0.36
C TYR A 19 -12.43 0.81 -0.11
N ILE A 20 -12.58 1.98 -0.74
CA ILE A 20 -13.84 2.42 -1.34
C ILE A 20 -14.27 1.46 -2.46
N LYS A 21 -13.32 0.99 -3.29
CA LYS A 21 -13.58 -0.02 -4.31
C LYS A 21 -14.12 -1.31 -3.67
N GLY A 22 -13.49 -1.76 -2.59
CA GLY A 22 -13.96 -2.90 -1.81
C GLY A 22 -15.38 -2.69 -1.26
N LEU A 23 -15.68 -1.52 -0.71
CA LEU A 23 -17.02 -1.20 -0.20
C LEU A 23 -18.07 -1.25 -1.31
N CYS A 24 -17.73 -0.75 -2.49
CA CYS A 24 -18.59 -0.84 -3.67
C CYS A 24 -18.79 -2.28 -4.14
N GLN A 25 -17.76 -3.13 -4.09
CA GLN A 25 -17.84 -4.54 -4.48
C GLN A 25 -18.67 -5.37 -3.48
N VAL A 26 -18.50 -5.14 -2.18
CA VAL A 26 -19.20 -5.90 -1.12
C VAL A 26 -20.64 -5.43 -0.94
N PHE A 27 -20.88 -4.12 -0.87
CA PHE A 27 -22.20 -3.58 -0.53
C PHE A 27 -22.98 -3.09 -1.75
N GLY A 28 -22.38 -3.06 -2.93
CA GLY A 28 -22.95 -2.46 -4.13
C GLY A 28 -22.76 -0.94 -4.16
N SER A 29 -22.27 -0.44 -5.29
CA SER A 29 -21.89 0.97 -5.46
C SER A 29 -23.02 1.96 -5.16
N GLN A 30 -24.29 1.60 -5.36
CA GLN A 30 -25.47 2.42 -5.08
C GLN A 30 -25.81 2.53 -3.57
N ASN A 31 -25.18 1.71 -2.74
CA ASN A 31 -25.33 1.74 -1.28
C ASN A 31 -24.20 2.48 -0.58
N VAL A 32 -23.13 2.84 -1.30
CA VAL A 32 -22.00 3.62 -0.80
C VAL A 32 -22.26 5.11 -1.03
N ILE A 33 -22.43 5.86 0.05
CA ILE A 33 -22.89 7.25 0.06
C ILE A 33 -21.88 8.13 0.78
N TYR A 34 -21.51 9.25 0.16
CA TYR A 34 -20.68 10.26 0.80
C TYR A 34 -21.53 11.22 1.63
N THR A 35 -21.19 11.40 2.90
CA THR A 35 -21.96 12.27 3.81
C THR A 35 -21.14 12.67 5.03
N LEU A 36 -21.57 13.73 5.72
CA LEU A 36 -21.05 14.11 7.04
C LEU A 36 -21.95 13.65 8.19
N LYS A 37 -23.10 13.03 7.91
CA LYS A 37 -24.14 12.74 8.93
C LYS A 37 -23.58 12.08 10.20
N TYR A 38 -22.66 11.12 10.05
CA TYR A 38 -22.11 10.32 11.15
C TYR A 38 -20.69 10.71 11.57
N PHE A 39 -20.18 11.82 11.03
CA PHE A 39 -18.78 12.23 11.18
C PHE A 39 -18.65 13.69 11.66
N ARG A 40 -19.76 14.30 12.12
CA ARG A 40 -19.80 15.73 12.47
C ARG A 40 -18.89 16.04 13.67
N GLU A 41 -18.79 15.09 14.59
CA GLU A 41 -17.95 15.16 15.78
C GLU A 41 -16.45 15.00 15.47
N VAL A 42 -16.11 14.45 14.30
CA VAL A 42 -14.71 14.19 13.91
C VAL A 42 -14.04 15.48 13.44
N ASP A 43 -13.01 15.87 14.18
CA ASP A 43 -12.14 17.00 13.88
C ASP A 43 -10.90 16.53 13.10
N MET A 44 -10.93 16.64 11.77
CA MET A 44 -9.84 16.13 10.91
C MET A 44 -8.50 16.83 11.17
N THR A 45 -8.51 18.07 11.67
CA THR A 45 -7.25 18.81 11.94
C THR A 45 -6.56 18.34 13.19
N LYS A 46 -7.28 17.68 14.10
CA LYS A 46 -6.73 17.10 15.34
C LYS A 46 -6.38 15.61 15.20
N LEU A 47 -6.47 15.07 13.98
CA LEU A 47 -6.07 13.69 13.73
C LEU A 47 -4.57 13.56 13.64
N ILE A 48 -3.85 14.61 13.22
CA ILE A 48 -2.38 14.63 13.26
C ILE A 48 -1.94 14.93 14.70
N PRO A 49 -1.11 14.09 15.35
CA PRO A 49 -0.57 14.36 16.67
C PRO A 49 0.28 15.63 16.60
N SER A 50 0.17 16.50 17.60
CA SER A 50 0.96 17.73 17.68
C SER A 50 2.46 17.46 17.81
N ASP A 51 2.80 16.29 18.31
CA ASP A 51 4.14 15.74 18.51
C ASP A 51 4.51 14.74 17.41
N ASP A 52 3.85 14.75 16.25
CA ASP A 52 4.18 13.84 15.16
C ASP A 52 5.66 14.02 14.76
N PRO A 53 6.55 13.06 15.11
CA PRO A 53 7.97 13.33 15.05
C PRO A 53 8.49 13.25 13.60
N ALA A 54 7.65 12.85 12.65
CA ALA A 54 7.99 12.79 11.23
C ALA A 54 7.69 14.08 10.45
N GLY A 55 7.06 15.06 11.09
CA GLY A 55 6.34 16.13 10.41
C GLY A 55 4.92 15.68 10.02
N GLY A 56 3.97 16.61 10.16
CA GLY A 56 2.54 16.37 10.00
C GLY A 56 2.15 15.85 8.62
N GLU A 57 1.90 14.56 8.51
CA GLU A 57 1.25 13.97 7.34
C GLU A 57 -0.27 14.04 7.47
N ASP A 58 -0.97 14.12 6.33
CA ASP A 58 -2.42 13.95 6.28
C ASP A 58 -2.81 12.64 7.00
N PRO A 59 -3.83 12.61 7.89
CA PRO A 59 -4.41 11.42 8.47
C PRO A 59 -4.90 10.49 7.35
N ARG A 60 -3.98 9.64 6.87
CA ARG A 60 -4.17 8.56 5.91
C ARG A 60 -5.14 7.52 6.46
N MET A 61 -6.41 7.89 6.56
CA MET A 61 -7.48 7.10 7.15
C MET A 61 -8.78 7.22 6.35
N LEU A 62 -9.53 6.13 6.30
CA LEU A 62 -10.90 6.09 5.80
C LEU A 62 -11.84 5.83 6.97
N LEU A 63 -12.81 6.73 7.15
CA LEU A 63 -13.88 6.57 8.12
C LEU A 63 -15.15 6.16 7.38
N PHE A 64 -15.79 5.07 7.82
CA PHE A 64 -17.06 4.67 7.26
C PHE A 64 -18.01 4.08 8.32
N VAL A 65 -19.30 4.10 7.99
CA VAL A 65 -20.38 3.58 8.83
C VAL A 65 -21.24 2.63 8.02
N VAL A 66 -21.47 1.42 8.55
CA VAL A 66 -22.42 0.47 7.97
C VAL A 66 -23.71 0.53 8.78
N LYS A 67 -24.83 0.82 8.11
CA LYS A 67 -26.16 0.80 8.69
C LYS A 67 -26.96 -0.37 8.11
N ASN A 68 -27.38 -1.28 8.97
CA ASN A 68 -28.28 -2.39 8.63
C ASN A 68 -29.52 -2.32 9.55
N GLY A 69 -30.63 -1.83 9.00
CA GLY A 69 -31.81 -1.50 9.79
C GLY A 69 -31.51 -0.46 10.87
N ASN A 70 -31.75 -0.82 12.13
CA ASN A 70 -31.43 0.02 13.29
C ASN A 70 -30.01 -0.15 13.80
N ARG A 71 -29.27 -1.16 13.34
CA ARG A 71 -27.88 -1.38 13.75
C ARG A 71 -26.96 -0.45 12.96
N ILE A 72 -26.08 0.24 13.69
CA ILE A 72 -25.06 1.13 13.14
C ILE A 72 -23.72 0.65 13.69
N ARG A 73 -22.74 0.46 12.79
CA ARG A 73 -21.37 0.12 13.16
C ARG A 73 -20.40 1.07 12.48
N LYS A 74 -19.44 1.59 13.24
CA LYS A 74 -18.44 2.59 12.85
C LYS A 74 -17.08 1.92 12.64
N PHE A 75 -16.41 2.27 11.56
CA PHE A 75 -15.16 1.64 11.15
C PHE A 75 -14.12 2.70 10.83
N VAL A 76 -12.89 2.44 11.26
CA VAL A 76 -11.69 3.16 10.85
C VAL A 76 -10.81 2.21 10.04
N VAL A 77 -10.33 2.68 8.89
CA VAL A 77 -9.24 2.03 8.16
C VAL A 77 -8.06 2.97 8.18
N ASP A 78 -7.07 2.65 9.00
CA ASP A 78 -5.83 3.39 9.16
C ASP A 78 -4.75 2.80 8.26
N TYR A 79 -4.53 3.47 7.12
CA TYR A 79 -3.55 3.12 6.11
C TYR A 79 -2.30 4.01 6.19
N ASN A 80 -1.99 4.54 7.38
CA ASN A 80 -0.76 5.28 7.64
C ASN A 80 0.45 4.34 7.80
N ASP A 81 1.62 4.81 7.37
CA ASP A 81 2.88 4.06 7.45
C ASP A 81 3.33 3.84 8.92
N LYS A 82 2.90 4.72 9.83
CA LYS A 82 3.34 4.74 11.23
C LYS A 82 2.55 3.74 12.09
N THR A 83 3.22 3.22 13.11
CA THR A 83 2.70 2.17 14.00
C THR A 83 1.80 2.66 15.12
N TYR A 84 1.83 3.95 15.47
CA TYR A 84 0.99 4.49 16.54
C TYR A 84 -0.50 4.44 16.18
N ILE A 85 -1.35 4.37 17.21
CA ILE A 85 -2.82 4.35 17.08
C ILE A 85 -3.38 5.67 17.59
N ARG A 86 -4.40 6.20 16.90
CA ARG A 86 -5.01 7.48 17.27
C ARG A 86 -6.15 7.24 18.26
N ASP A 87 -5.93 7.59 19.53
CA ASP A 87 -6.89 7.35 20.63
C ASP A 87 -8.32 7.79 20.29
N LYS A 88 -8.50 9.04 19.82
CA LYS A 88 -9.84 9.57 19.48
C LYS A 88 -10.56 8.76 18.39
N MET A 89 -9.84 8.22 17.42
CA MET A 89 -10.44 7.40 16.36
C MET A 89 -10.69 5.97 16.83
N TYR A 90 -9.79 5.44 17.66
CA TYR A 90 -9.99 4.16 18.31
C TYR A 90 -11.23 4.20 19.22
N GLU A 91 -11.43 5.27 19.99
CA GLU A 91 -12.64 5.48 20.80
C GLU A 91 -13.90 5.63 19.95
N TRP A 92 -13.83 6.36 18.84
CA TRP A 92 -14.99 6.64 17.98
C TRP A 92 -15.54 5.41 17.25
N CYS A 93 -14.71 4.41 16.94
CA CYS A 93 -15.08 3.26 16.12
C CYS A 93 -15.35 1.97 16.92
N ASP A 94 -16.06 1.05 16.27
CA ASP A 94 -16.28 -0.32 16.73
C ASP A 94 -15.19 -1.28 16.23
N VAL A 95 -14.56 -0.96 15.09
CA VAL A 95 -13.43 -1.70 14.51
C VAL A 95 -12.38 -0.71 14.02
N TYR A 96 -11.14 -0.90 14.47
CA TYR A 96 -9.97 -0.13 14.04
C TYR A 96 -9.07 -1.02 13.18
N ALA A 97 -9.26 -0.99 11.87
CA ALA A 97 -8.42 -1.72 10.94
C ALA A 97 -7.12 -0.94 10.69
N LYS A 98 -5.94 -1.56 10.87
CA LYS A 98 -4.64 -0.90 10.74
C LYS A 98 -3.67 -1.75 9.92
N ILE A 99 -2.98 -1.10 8.99
CA ILE A 99 -2.00 -1.78 8.12
C ILE A 99 -0.67 -2.09 8.83
N ASN A 100 -0.22 -1.23 9.75
CA ASN A 100 1.11 -1.31 10.34
C ASN A 100 1.01 -1.22 11.85
N PHE A 101 1.27 -2.32 12.55
CA PHE A 101 1.61 -2.33 13.97
C PHE A 101 2.34 -3.63 14.30
N GLU A 102 3.22 -3.59 15.30
CA GLU A 102 3.89 -4.77 15.83
C GLU A 102 3.04 -5.32 16.98
N LYS A 103 2.59 -6.57 16.86
CA LYS A 103 1.68 -7.22 17.82
C LYS A 103 2.23 -7.21 19.24
N ASP A 104 3.53 -7.48 19.38
CA ASP A 104 4.20 -7.58 20.69
C ASP A 104 4.40 -6.23 21.37
N LYS A 105 4.37 -5.13 20.60
CA LYS A 105 4.51 -3.75 21.11
C LYS A 105 3.17 -3.06 21.30
N LEU A 106 2.05 -3.74 21.01
CA LEU A 106 0.72 -3.15 21.04
C LEU A 106 0.22 -3.00 22.49
N PRO A 107 -0.08 -1.77 22.96
CA PRO A 107 -0.68 -1.57 24.27
C PRO A 107 -2.01 -2.31 24.45
N GLU A 108 -2.23 -2.87 25.64
CA GLU A 108 -3.42 -3.68 25.96
C GLU A 108 -4.74 -2.96 25.64
N LYS A 109 -4.79 -1.64 25.88
CA LYS A 109 -5.97 -0.80 25.61
C LYS A 109 -6.48 -0.88 24.16
N TYR A 110 -5.63 -1.26 23.21
CA TYR A 110 -5.98 -1.33 21.79
C TYR A 110 -6.36 -2.72 21.29
N LYS A 111 -6.11 -3.79 22.06
CA LYS A 111 -6.28 -5.17 21.57
C LYS A 111 -7.73 -5.55 21.30
N ALA A 112 -8.69 -4.90 21.96
CA ALA A 112 -10.11 -5.26 21.88
C ALA A 112 -10.76 -4.97 20.51
N LYS A 113 -10.34 -3.92 19.79
CA LYS A 113 -10.98 -3.46 18.55
C LYS A 113 -10.03 -3.37 17.36
N ILE A 114 -8.73 -3.51 17.58
CA ILE A 114 -7.76 -3.44 16.48
C ILE A 114 -7.83 -4.69 15.62
N LEU A 115 -7.71 -4.49 14.31
CA LEU A 115 -7.68 -5.54 13.31
C LEU A 115 -6.51 -5.30 12.38
N SER A 116 -5.62 -6.28 12.22
CA SER A 116 -4.60 -6.22 11.17
C SER A 116 -5.25 -6.40 9.80
N ILE A 117 -4.84 -5.56 8.86
CA ILE A 117 -5.22 -5.63 7.45
C ILE A 117 -3.96 -5.54 6.59
N PRO A 118 -3.95 -6.10 5.37
CA PRO A 118 -2.78 -6.03 4.52
C PRO A 118 -2.60 -4.64 3.91
N PRO A 119 -1.43 -4.32 3.34
CA PRO A 119 -1.24 -3.08 2.59
C PRO A 119 -2.20 -3.03 1.39
N GLY A 120 -2.67 -1.83 1.06
CA GLY A 120 -3.45 -1.56 -0.15
C GLY A 120 -2.65 -0.77 -1.19
N THR A 121 -3.15 -0.71 -2.42
CA THR A 121 -2.61 0.16 -3.50
C THR A 121 -3.70 1.03 -4.10
N ALA A 122 -3.36 2.28 -4.44
CA ALA A 122 -4.32 3.22 -5.01
C ALA A 122 -4.85 2.73 -6.38
N THR A 123 -6.17 2.62 -6.51
CA THR A 123 -6.86 2.13 -7.71
C THR A 123 -8.12 2.95 -7.94
N PRO A 124 -8.57 3.19 -9.17
CA PRO A 124 -9.86 3.82 -9.41
C PRO A 124 -11.02 3.06 -8.73
N ALA A 125 -11.80 3.75 -7.89
CA ALA A 125 -12.93 3.18 -7.16
C ALA A 125 -14.27 3.29 -7.90
N HIS A 126 -14.43 4.33 -8.72
CA HIS A 126 -15.66 4.67 -9.46
C HIS A 126 -15.33 4.99 -10.90
N GLY A 127 -16.28 4.82 -11.83
CA GLY A 127 -16.15 5.31 -13.22
C GLY A 127 -15.82 6.81 -13.32
N TYR A 128 -15.45 7.29 -14.50
CA TYR A 128 -15.03 8.69 -14.72
C TYR A 128 -16.07 9.70 -14.23
N CYS A 129 -17.31 9.62 -14.74
CA CYS A 129 -18.39 10.55 -14.39
C CYS A 129 -18.64 10.59 -12.88
N ARG A 130 -18.79 9.41 -12.26
CA ARG A 130 -19.04 9.32 -10.82
C ARG A 130 -17.86 9.83 -9.99
N THR A 131 -16.61 9.62 -10.44
CA THR A 131 -15.42 10.18 -9.77
C THR A 131 -15.48 11.70 -9.77
N VAL A 132 -15.71 12.32 -10.93
CA VAL A 132 -15.78 13.78 -11.07
C VAL A 132 -16.94 14.36 -10.26
N LEU A 133 -18.13 13.78 -10.35
CA LEU A 133 -19.31 14.24 -9.60
C LEU A 133 -19.10 14.16 -8.08
N ASN A 134 -18.56 13.04 -7.58
CA ASN A 134 -18.25 12.91 -6.15
C ASN A 134 -17.17 13.90 -5.71
N ALA A 135 -16.17 14.13 -6.56
CA ALA A 135 -15.09 15.07 -6.28
C ALA A 135 -15.61 16.51 -6.19
N LEU A 136 -16.43 16.94 -7.16
CA LEU A 136 -17.08 18.25 -7.15
C LEU A 136 -18.02 18.41 -5.96
N HIS A 137 -18.88 17.41 -5.70
CA HIS A 137 -19.78 17.43 -4.56
C HIS A 137 -19.00 17.58 -3.24
N SER A 138 -17.99 16.75 -3.04
CA SER A 138 -17.15 16.82 -1.84
C SER A 138 -16.51 18.20 -1.72
N THR A 139 -15.87 18.72 -2.78
CA THR A 139 -15.23 20.05 -2.80
C THR A 139 -16.19 21.21 -2.55
N ILE A 140 -17.41 21.17 -3.10
CA ILE A 140 -18.43 22.19 -2.85
C ILE A 140 -18.87 22.17 -1.37
N VAL A 141 -19.16 20.98 -0.85
CA VAL A 141 -19.59 20.84 0.55
C VAL A 141 -18.45 21.25 1.50
N LEU A 142 -17.18 20.98 1.13
CA LEU A 142 -16.01 21.50 1.84
C LEU A 142 -15.98 23.02 1.89
N PHE A 143 -16.12 23.67 0.72
CA PHE A 143 -16.05 25.12 0.57
C PHE A 143 -17.15 25.82 1.36
N LEU A 144 -18.39 25.33 1.25
CA LEU A 144 -19.56 25.95 1.88
C LEU A 144 -19.58 25.79 3.39
N LEU A 145 -19.18 24.64 3.92
CA LEU A 145 -19.34 24.34 5.34
C LEU A 145 -18.17 24.84 6.22
N ARG A 146 -17.10 25.41 5.63
CA ARG A 146 -15.88 25.89 6.33
C ARG A 146 -15.38 24.95 7.44
N ARG A 147 -15.40 23.63 7.20
CA ARG A 147 -15.15 22.64 8.26
C ARG A 147 -13.67 22.33 8.43
N LYS A 148 -13.32 21.99 9.67
CA LYS A 148 -12.06 21.45 10.23
C LYS A 148 -11.37 20.42 9.33
N ILE A 149 -10.66 20.88 8.31
CA ILE A 149 -10.10 20.06 7.23
C ILE A 149 -8.72 20.59 6.88
N LEU A 150 -7.83 19.68 6.55
CA LEU A 150 -6.41 19.96 6.40
C LEU A 150 -6.02 20.60 5.07
N LYS A 151 -6.89 20.50 4.05
CA LYS A 151 -6.57 20.87 2.66
C LYS A 151 -7.48 21.96 2.10
N LYS A 152 -6.88 22.84 1.30
CA LYS A 152 -7.62 23.83 0.47
C LYS A 152 -8.45 23.10 -0.60
N PRO A 153 -9.56 23.69 -1.10
CA PRO A 153 -10.48 23.04 -2.04
C PRO A 153 -9.83 22.51 -3.33
N LEU A 154 -8.97 23.31 -3.99
CA LEU A 154 -8.38 22.93 -5.28
C LEU A 154 -7.38 21.75 -5.16
N PRO A 155 -6.42 21.73 -4.21
CA PRO A 155 -5.61 20.55 -3.94
C PRO A 155 -6.44 19.30 -3.63
N PHE A 156 -7.50 19.44 -2.81
CA PHE A 156 -8.39 18.33 -2.49
C PHE A 156 -9.14 17.80 -3.73
N LEU A 157 -9.63 18.68 -4.61
CA LEU A 157 -10.27 18.27 -5.86
C LEU A 157 -9.29 17.48 -6.76
N LYS A 158 -8.06 17.97 -6.92
CA LYS A 158 -7.00 17.29 -7.70
C LYS A 158 -6.70 15.90 -7.13
N GLU A 159 -6.66 15.77 -5.81
CA GLU A 159 -6.49 14.49 -5.13
C GLU A 159 -7.64 13.53 -5.39
N CYS A 160 -8.89 14.02 -5.26
CA CYS A 160 -10.11 13.25 -5.49
C CYS A 160 -10.18 12.57 -6.86
N VAL A 161 -9.65 13.25 -7.88
CA VAL A 161 -9.65 12.70 -9.24
C VAL A 161 -8.39 11.89 -9.54
N SER A 162 -7.28 12.15 -8.86
CA SER A 162 -5.96 11.62 -9.23
C SER A 162 -5.88 10.09 -9.33
N ALA A 163 -6.52 9.33 -8.44
CA ALA A 163 -6.53 7.87 -8.51
C ALA A 163 -7.10 7.36 -9.85
N ARG A 164 -8.14 8.01 -10.39
CA ARG A 164 -8.75 7.62 -11.67
C ARG A 164 -7.86 7.96 -12.87
N PHE A 165 -7.07 9.02 -12.80
CA PHE A 165 -6.27 9.51 -13.94
C PHE A 165 -4.80 9.10 -13.91
N LYS A 166 -4.26 8.68 -12.75
CA LYS A 166 -2.84 8.35 -12.58
C LYS A 166 -2.57 6.88 -12.23
N ARG A 167 -3.60 6.11 -11.85
CA ARG A 167 -3.47 4.70 -11.43
C ARG A 167 -4.21 3.77 -12.38
N ILE A 168 -3.77 2.52 -12.43
CA ILE A 168 -4.43 1.45 -13.18
C ILE A 168 -5.54 0.80 -12.35
N ASN A 169 -6.45 0.09 -13.00
CA ASN A 169 -7.46 -0.68 -12.29
C ASN A 169 -6.84 -1.95 -11.68
N MET A 170 -7.33 -2.39 -10.52
CA MET A 170 -6.92 -3.69 -9.94
C MET A 170 -6.99 -4.86 -10.93
N SER A 171 -8.00 -4.89 -11.81
CA SER A 171 -8.09 -5.91 -12.85
C SER A 171 -6.85 -5.96 -13.76
N GLU A 172 -6.19 -4.83 -14.03
CA GLU A 172 -4.95 -4.81 -14.82
C GLU A 172 -3.77 -5.43 -14.07
N LEU A 173 -3.74 -5.34 -12.72
CA LEU A 173 -2.79 -6.08 -11.89
C LEU A 173 -3.13 -7.58 -11.88
N GLU A 174 -4.42 -7.88 -11.73
CA GLU A 174 -4.91 -9.25 -11.58
C GLU A 174 -4.83 -10.08 -12.87
N ASN A 175 -4.97 -9.43 -14.03
CA ASN A 175 -4.93 -10.06 -15.34
C ASN A 175 -3.67 -10.91 -15.53
N ALA A 176 -3.82 -11.98 -16.33
CA ALA A 176 -2.72 -12.86 -16.71
C ALA A 176 -1.48 -12.05 -17.07
N SER A 177 -0.37 -12.38 -16.42
CA SER A 177 0.90 -11.72 -16.70
C SER A 177 1.32 -12.02 -18.14
N PRO A 178 1.96 -11.07 -18.84
CA PRO A 178 2.75 -11.43 -20.02
C PRO A 178 3.71 -12.57 -19.66
N ALA A 179 4.14 -13.31 -20.67
CA ALA A 179 5.15 -14.35 -20.48
C ALA A 179 6.35 -13.78 -19.71
N VAL A 180 6.72 -14.47 -18.63
CA VAL A 180 7.92 -14.14 -17.85
C VAL A 180 9.12 -14.26 -18.78
N ARG A 181 9.92 -13.20 -18.87
CA ARG A 181 11.13 -13.20 -19.70
C ARG A 181 12.20 -14.01 -18.97
N PRO A 182 12.82 -15.00 -19.62
CA PRO A 182 13.92 -15.76 -19.01
C PRO A 182 15.04 -14.83 -18.54
N PHE A 183 15.58 -15.10 -17.35
CA PHE A 183 16.72 -14.37 -16.76
C PHE A 183 16.53 -12.86 -16.56
N TYR A 184 15.33 -12.33 -16.79
CA TYR A 184 15.06 -10.90 -16.72
C TYR A 184 14.65 -10.49 -15.32
N LEU A 185 15.34 -9.50 -14.77
CA LEU A 185 14.98 -8.87 -13.50
C LEU A 185 14.74 -7.38 -13.69
N PHE A 186 13.62 -6.92 -13.14
CA PHE A 186 13.29 -5.50 -13.10
C PHE A 186 13.16 -5.00 -11.66
N PHE A 187 13.90 -3.94 -11.33
CA PHE A 187 13.77 -3.27 -10.04
C PHE A 187 14.03 -1.78 -10.15
N ILE A 188 13.13 -0.98 -9.61
CA ILE A 188 13.30 0.46 -9.52
C ILE A 188 13.00 0.98 -8.11
N SER A 189 13.88 1.85 -7.63
CA SER A 189 13.69 2.55 -6.36
C SER A 189 14.39 3.91 -6.36
N SER A 190 14.23 4.67 -5.28
CA SER A 190 14.96 5.92 -5.03
C SER A 190 15.39 5.93 -3.57
N LEU A 191 16.58 6.41 -3.26
CA LEU A 191 17.03 6.50 -1.88
C LEU A 191 16.24 7.57 -1.10
N TRP A 192 15.99 7.30 0.18
CA TRP A 192 15.47 8.29 1.09
C TRP A 192 16.60 9.21 1.52
N LYS A 193 16.51 10.48 1.13
CA LYS A 193 17.52 11.51 1.45
C LYS A 193 17.14 12.33 2.69
N TYR A 194 15.85 12.42 2.98
CA TYR A 194 15.34 13.33 3.99
C TYR A 194 15.48 12.72 5.39
N ARG A 195 16.36 13.29 6.21
CA ARG A 195 16.52 12.97 7.64
C ARG A 195 15.88 14.06 8.47
N ASN A 196 14.68 13.78 8.99
CA ASN A 196 13.85 14.75 9.72
C ASN A 196 13.93 14.58 11.23
N HIS A 197 14.23 13.36 11.69
CA HIS A 197 14.14 13.03 13.10
C HIS A 197 15.03 11.82 13.43
N PRO A 198 15.97 11.94 14.40
CA PRO A 198 16.99 10.93 14.68
C PRO A 198 16.44 9.52 14.91
N GLN A 199 15.27 9.41 15.54
CA GLN A 199 14.66 8.11 15.83
C GLN A 199 14.26 7.29 14.58
N TYR A 200 14.25 7.89 13.40
CA TYR A 200 13.89 7.21 12.15
C TYR A 200 15.04 7.09 11.15
N ASP A 201 16.21 7.64 11.48
CA ASP A 201 17.40 7.52 10.65
C ASP A 201 17.80 6.05 10.47
N ALA A 202 17.69 5.24 11.53
CA ALA A 202 17.94 3.80 11.44
C ALA A 202 17.00 3.07 10.45
N TYR A 203 15.74 3.51 10.31
CA TYR A 203 14.83 2.94 9.30
C TYR A 203 15.17 3.43 7.89
N ILE A 204 15.63 4.68 7.75
CA ILE A 204 16.09 5.21 6.47
C ILE A 204 17.33 4.45 6.00
N ASP A 205 18.29 4.24 6.90
CA ASP A 205 19.51 3.47 6.65
C ASP A 205 19.15 2.04 6.25
N ALA A 206 18.36 1.33 7.05
CA ALA A 206 17.93 -0.04 6.74
C ALA A 206 17.25 -0.17 5.36
N VAL A 207 16.40 0.78 4.98
CA VAL A 207 15.71 0.78 3.68
C VAL A 207 16.68 1.05 2.53
N ASN A 208 17.59 2.00 2.70
CA ASN A 208 18.56 2.35 1.68
C ASN A 208 19.59 1.23 1.51
N ASP A 209 20.11 0.69 2.61
CA ASP A 209 21.06 -0.42 2.63
C ASP A 209 20.44 -1.68 2.01
N GLY A 210 19.21 -2.03 2.38
CA GLY A 210 18.50 -3.17 1.78
C GLY A 210 18.29 -3.03 0.26
N ARG A 211 18.10 -1.79 -0.23
CA ARG A 211 18.05 -1.54 -1.69
C ARG A 211 19.40 -1.68 -2.35
N LEU A 212 20.47 -1.19 -1.71
CA LEU A 212 21.83 -1.28 -2.23
C LEU A 212 22.30 -2.74 -2.25
N ILE A 213 22.14 -3.48 -1.16
CA ILE A 213 22.47 -4.91 -1.09
C ILE A 213 21.75 -5.71 -2.19
N TYR A 214 20.46 -5.44 -2.43
CA TYR A 214 19.75 -6.11 -3.52
C TYR A 214 20.31 -5.73 -4.90
N LEU A 215 20.58 -4.45 -5.14
CA LEU A 215 21.16 -3.98 -6.40
C LEU A 215 22.57 -4.55 -6.63
N ASP A 216 23.38 -4.64 -5.57
CA ASP A 216 24.71 -5.25 -5.60
C ASP A 216 24.63 -6.74 -5.91
N ALA A 217 23.68 -7.45 -5.28
CA ALA A 217 23.44 -8.84 -5.55
C ALA A 217 23.10 -9.08 -7.03
N VAL A 218 22.05 -8.42 -7.56
CA VAL A 218 21.55 -8.73 -8.90
C VAL A 218 22.39 -8.14 -10.03
N SER A 219 23.10 -7.04 -9.79
CA SER A 219 23.97 -6.44 -10.81
C SER A 219 25.29 -7.19 -10.96
N SER A 220 25.78 -7.85 -9.90
CA SER A 220 26.99 -8.68 -9.96
C SER A 220 26.78 -10.05 -10.60
N MET A 221 25.53 -10.47 -10.87
CA MET A 221 25.21 -11.74 -11.52
C MET A 221 25.24 -11.62 -13.05
N ASP A 222 26.22 -12.24 -13.71
CA ASP A 222 26.33 -12.20 -15.18
C ASP A 222 25.24 -13.00 -15.91
N SER A 223 24.59 -13.92 -15.20
CA SER A 223 23.44 -14.69 -15.69
C SER A 223 22.14 -13.88 -15.74
N VAL A 224 22.10 -12.68 -15.16
CA VAL A 224 20.90 -11.86 -15.03
C VAL A 224 20.88 -10.72 -16.05
N CYS A 225 19.79 -10.62 -16.81
CA CYS A 225 19.46 -9.43 -17.58
C CYS A 225 18.73 -8.41 -16.68
N PHE A 226 19.51 -7.59 -15.96
CA PHE A 226 18.97 -6.61 -15.02
C PHE A 226 18.55 -5.30 -15.72
N GLU A 227 17.35 -4.81 -15.41
CA GLU A 227 16.87 -3.49 -15.82
C GLU A 227 16.37 -2.68 -14.62
N GLY A 228 16.79 -1.41 -14.54
CA GLY A 228 16.32 -0.45 -13.54
C GLY A 228 17.48 0.08 -12.69
N GLY A 229 17.26 0.25 -11.38
CA GLY A 229 18.27 0.78 -10.46
C GLY A 229 17.73 1.80 -9.46
N LEU A 230 18.55 2.79 -9.14
CA LEU A 230 18.25 3.96 -8.31
C LEU A 230 17.93 5.18 -9.17
N TRP A 231 16.75 5.76 -8.97
CA TRP A 231 16.38 6.99 -9.64
C TRP A 231 17.17 8.15 -9.07
N SER A 232 17.88 8.86 -9.93
CA SER A 232 18.59 10.09 -9.60
C SER A 232 18.51 11.09 -10.75
N VAL A 233 18.32 12.36 -10.41
CA VAL A 233 18.41 13.48 -11.38
C VAL A 233 19.87 13.75 -11.74
N GLU A 234 20.79 13.46 -10.82
CA GLU A 234 22.24 13.60 -10.96
C GLU A 234 22.84 12.27 -11.46
N LYS A 235 23.61 12.29 -12.56
CA LYS A 235 24.24 11.11 -13.19
C LYS A 235 25.78 11.16 -13.07
N PRO A 236 26.48 10.03 -12.83
CA PRO A 236 26.12 8.87 -12.02
C PRO A 236 26.70 9.01 -10.59
N LEU A 237 25.87 8.88 -9.56
CA LEU A 237 26.31 8.93 -8.15
C LEU A 237 26.61 7.54 -7.58
N TYR A 238 26.01 6.49 -8.13
CA TYR A 238 26.02 5.15 -7.54
C TYR A 238 26.51 4.10 -8.53
N ASN A 239 27.60 3.42 -8.15
CA ASN A 239 28.16 2.28 -8.85
C ASN A 239 28.13 1.07 -7.91
N SER A 240 27.79 -0.08 -8.48
CA SER A 240 27.76 -1.36 -7.78
C SER A 240 28.53 -2.39 -8.61
N SER A 241 29.54 -3.02 -8.03
CA SER A 241 30.41 -3.99 -8.73
C SER A 241 30.87 -3.51 -10.11
N GLY A 242 31.16 -2.21 -10.25
CA GLY A 242 31.58 -1.59 -11.51
C GLY A 242 30.47 -1.29 -12.53
N LYS A 243 29.22 -1.64 -12.25
CA LYS A 243 28.04 -1.33 -13.08
C LYS A 243 27.32 -0.10 -12.53
N ASN A 244 26.99 0.83 -13.43
CA ASN A 244 26.20 2.01 -13.08
C ASN A 244 24.76 1.59 -12.81
N ILE A 245 24.32 1.75 -11.57
CA ILE A 245 22.95 1.43 -11.11
C ILE A 245 22.07 2.69 -11.02
N SER A 246 22.53 3.83 -11.51
CA SER A 246 21.77 5.08 -11.53
C SER A 246 20.97 5.22 -12.83
N TYR A 247 19.70 5.60 -12.74
CA TYR A 247 18.87 5.91 -13.91
C TYR A 247 18.12 7.24 -13.74
N SER A 248 17.91 7.97 -14.83
CA SER A 248 17.17 9.26 -14.83
C SER A 248 15.79 9.16 -15.45
N THR A 249 15.53 8.11 -16.25
CA THR A 249 14.28 7.93 -16.99
C THR A 249 13.13 7.67 -16.03
N ARG A 250 12.06 8.46 -16.12
CA ARG A 250 10.82 8.17 -15.37
C ARG A 250 10.03 7.09 -16.10
N TYR A 251 9.70 6.02 -15.40
CA TYR A 251 8.77 5.00 -15.89
C TYR A 251 7.33 5.43 -15.66
N SER A 252 6.46 5.23 -16.66
CA SER A 252 5.03 5.31 -16.40
C SER A 252 4.63 4.19 -15.44
N TYR A 253 3.52 4.38 -14.72
CA TYR A 253 3.04 3.35 -13.80
C TYR A 253 2.67 2.05 -14.55
N ARG A 254 2.18 2.16 -15.79
CA ARG A 254 1.89 0.99 -16.64
C ARG A 254 3.17 0.27 -17.07
N ASP A 255 4.22 0.98 -17.42
CA ASP A 255 5.52 0.37 -17.76
C ASP A 255 6.14 -0.34 -16.56
N TYR A 256 6.07 0.30 -15.39
CA TYR A 256 6.50 -0.31 -14.13
C TYR A 256 5.80 -1.66 -13.88
N ILE A 257 4.47 -1.70 -14.02
CA ILE A 257 3.69 -2.93 -13.82
C ILE A 257 4.03 -3.97 -14.90
N ASN A 258 4.08 -3.58 -16.18
CA ASN A 258 4.40 -4.51 -17.27
C ASN A 258 5.78 -5.16 -17.08
N LYS A 259 6.80 -4.37 -16.74
CA LYS A 259 8.16 -4.86 -16.48
C LYS A 259 8.24 -5.73 -15.23
N SER A 260 7.53 -5.34 -14.16
CA SER A 260 7.42 -6.17 -12.95
C SER A 260 6.76 -7.52 -13.23
N LYS A 261 5.75 -7.57 -14.12
CA LYS A 261 5.12 -8.83 -14.54
C LYS A 261 6.06 -9.72 -15.36
N GLN A 262 6.85 -9.12 -16.25
CA GLN A 262 7.83 -9.82 -17.08
C GLN A 262 9.04 -10.33 -16.29
N SER A 263 9.36 -9.71 -15.15
CA SER A 263 10.46 -10.09 -14.26
C SER A 263 10.28 -11.51 -13.71
N VAL A 264 11.37 -12.27 -13.57
CA VAL A 264 11.32 -13.64 -13.01
C VAL A 264 10.82 -13.65 -11.56
N CYS A 265 11.26 -12.67 -10.76
CA CYS A 265 10.77 -12.39 -9.42
C CYS A 265 10.68 -10.89 -9.18
N VAL A 266 10.12 -10.50 -8.04
CA VAL A 266 10.08 -9.13 -7.55
C VAL A 266 10.67 -9.08 -6.14
N PHE A 267 11.27 -7.95 -5.78
CA PHE A 267 11.90 -7.76 -4.48
C PHE A 267 11.09 -6.82 -3.58
N ASN A 268 10.79 -7.29 -2.38
CA ASN A 268 10.14 -6.55 -1.33
C ASN A 268 11.10 -6.30 -0.15
N LEU A 269 11.02 -5.10 0.41
CA LEU A 269 11.64 -4.75 1.68
C LEU A 269 10.67 -3.89 2.48
N PRO A 270 10.70 -3.94 3.82
CA PRO A 270 10.02 -2.95 4.65
C PRO A 270 10.41 -1.54 4.19
N ALA A 271 9.45 -0.61 4.15
CA ALA A 271 9.76 0.78 3.83
C ALA A 271 10.23 1.53 5.09
N VAL A 272 10.37 2.85 4.99
CA VAL A 272 10.66 3.68 6.16
C VAL A 272 9.59 3.39 7.22
N TRP A 273 9.94 3.50 8.50
CA TRP A 273 9.07 3.11 9.62
C TRP A 273 8.88 1.60 9.79
N GLY A 274 9.60 0.79 9.00
CA GLY A 274 9.41 -0.67 8.96
C GLY A 274 8.06 -1.07 8.37
N CYS A 275 7.38 -0.17 7.65
CA CYS A 275 6.01 -0.34 7.20
C CYS A 275 5.88 -1.30 6.01
N HIS A 276 4.71 -1.91 5.86
CA HIS A 276 4.33 -2.65 4.67
C HIS A 276 4.20 -1.69 3.48
N GLY A 277 5.06 -1.84 2.49
CA GLY A 277 5.03 -1.00 1.29
C GLY A 277 3.84 -1.33 0.37
N TRP A 278 3.26 -0.31 -0.27
CA TRP A 278 2.16 -0.48 -1.24
C TRP A 278 2.50 -1.45 -2.40
N LYS A 279 3.79 -1.55 -2.77
CA LYS A 279 4.29 -2.51 -3.77
C LYS A 279 3.99 -3.97 -3.40
N MET A 280 3.95 -4.31 -2.11
CA MET A 280 3.62 -5.66 -1.65
C MET A 280 2.22 -6.07 -2.12
N CYS A 281 1.24 -5.19 -1.97
CA CYS A 281 -0.13 -5.44 -2.47
C CYS A 281 -0.13 -5.72 -3.98
N GLU A 282 0.70 -5.00 -4.74
CA GLU A 282 0.79 -5.16 -6.19
C GLU A 282 1.46 -6.46 -6.58
N PHE A 283 2.55 -6.84 -5.89
CA PHE A 283 3.24 -8.10 -6.12
C PHE A 283 2.34 -9.31 -5.85
N LEU A 284 1.60 -9.27 -4.75
CA LEU A 284 0.59 -10.27 -4.42
C LEU A 284 -0.54 -10.26 -5.47
N ALA A 285 -1.05 -9.09 -5.85
CA ALA A 285 -2.10 -8.95 -6.87
C ALA A 285 -1.64 -9.39 -8.26
N MET A 286 -0.35 -9.32 -8.58
CA MET A 286 0.23 -9.83 -9.81
C MET A 286 0.57 -11.32 -9.71
N GLY A 287 0.54 -11.93 -8.52
CA GLY A 287 0.93 -13.31 -8.30
C GLY A 287 2.37 -13.56 -8.72
N LYS A 288 3.30 -12.65 -8.36
CA LYS A 288 4.72 -12.80 -8.67
C LYS A 288 5.43 -13.62 -7.60
N ALA A 289 6.52 -14.29 -7.97
CA ALA A 289 7.46 -14.82 -7.00
C ALA A 289 8.12 -13.63 -6.28
N ILE A 290 7.91 -13.55 -4.96
CA ILE A 290 8.37 -12.43 -4.13
C ILE A 290 9.56 -12.89 -3.32
N ILE A 291 10.72 -12.27 -3.52
CA ILE A 291 11.83 -12.31 -2.57
C ILE A 291 11.60 -11.16 -1.58
N SER A 292 11.66 -11.42 -0.27
CA SER A 292 11.42 -10.40 0.73
C SER A 292 12.47 -10.40 1.83
N MET A 293 12.91 -9.23 2.27
CA MET A 293 13.50 -9.13 3.61
C MET A 293 12.42 -9.30 4.69
N PRO A 294 12.78 -9.75 5.91
CA PRO A 294 11.82 -9.93 7.00
C PRO A 294 11.02 -8.67 7.34
N MET A 295 9.75 -8.87 7.72
CA MET A 295 8.82 -7.79 8.10
C MET A 295 8.39 -7.97 9.56
N LYS A 296 8.17 -6.85 10.27
CA LYS A 296 7.82 -6.85 11.69
C LYS A 296 6.34 -6.59 11.97
N ASN A 297 5.66 -5.91 11.06
CA ASN A 297 4.25 -5.54 11.23
C ASN A 297 3.33 -6.74 10.99
N GLU A 298 2.28 -6.84 11.82
CA GLU A 298 1.28 -7.90 11.74
C GLU A 298 0.57 -7.89 10.38
N LEU A 299 0.25 -9.07 9.86
CA LEU A 299 -0.61 -9.28 8.71
C LEU A 299 -1.85 -10.09 9.15
N PRO A 300 -2.97 -10.03 8.41
CA PRO A 300 -4.18 -10.81 8.75
C PRO A 300 -3.95 -12.33 8.74
N SER A 301 -2.92 -12.78 8.03
CA SER A 301 -2.43 -14.15 8.02
C SER A 301 -0.91 -14.10 7.80
N PRO A 302 -0.11 -15.03 8.38
CA PRO A 302 1.31 -15.07 8.10
C PRO A 302 1.58 -15.35 6.62
N LEU A 303 2.67 -14.79 6.09
CA LEU A 303 3.25 -15.21 4.82
C LEU A 303 4.15 -16.42 5.08
N ILE A 304 4.00 -17.48 4.29
CA ILE A 304 4.74 -18.72 4.49
C ILE A 304 5.99 -18.71 3.60
N ASP A 305 7.15 -18.95 4.20
CA ASP A 305 8.43 -19.02 3.49
C ASP A 305 8.47 -20.18 2.49
N GLY A 306 8.97 -19.91 1.28
CA GLY A 306 8.99 -20.88 0.18
C GLY A 306 7.60 -21.23 -0.38
N GLU A 307 6.53 -20.53 0.04
CA GLU A 307 5.17 -20.73 -0.49
C GLU A 307 4.49 -19.43 -0.92
N THR A 308 4.38 -18.44 -0.05
CA THR A 308 3.81 -17.13 -0.40
C THR A 308 4.90 -16.15 -0.83
N VAL A 309 6.03 -16.20 -0.13
CA VAL A 309 7.22 -15.37 -0.32
C VAL A 309 8.46 -16.22 -0.04
N TYR A 310 9.63 -15.76 -0.46
CA TYR A 310 10.90 -16.36 -0.09
C TYR A 310 11.74 -15.34 0.68
N PHE A 311 12.01 -15.61 1.96
CA PHE A 311 12.68 -14.68 2.85
C PHE A 311 14.20 -14.76 2.72
N VAL A 312 14.85 -13.59 2.73
CA VAL A 312 16.30 -13.44 2.61
C VAL A 312 16.82 -12.37 3.57
N HIS A 313 18.05 -12.51 4.05
CA HIS A 313 18.63 -11.65 5.08
C HIS A 313 19.88 -10.89 4.62
N ASN A 314 20.55 -11.37 3.57
CA ASN A 314 21.84 -10.86 3.13
C ASN A 314 22.01 -11.04 1.61
N GLU A 315 23.12 -10.52 1.08
CA GLU A 315 23.44 -10.55 -0.35
C GLU A 315 23.53 -11.97 -0.92
N ALA A 316 24.15 -12.90 -0.17
CA ALA A 316 24.32 -14.29 -0.62
C ALA A 316 22.97 -15.00 -0.77
N GLU A 317 22.10 -14.87 0.23
CA GLU A 317 20.73 -15.41 0.18
C GLU A 317 19.90 -14.80 -0.95
N ILE A 318 20.10 -13.51 -1.27
CA ILE A 318 19.46 -12.88 -2.44
C ILE A 318 19.92 -13.53 -3.73
N LYS A 319 21.23 -13.75 -3.92
CA LYS A 319 21.76 -14.41 -5.13
C LYS A 319 21.22 -15.83 -5.27
N GLU A 320 21.29 -16.62 -4.20
CA GLU A 320 20.77 -17.99 -4.18
C GLU A 320 19.26 -18.03 -4.49
N ALA A 321 18.48 -17.11 -3.92
CA ALA A 321 17.06 -16.98 -4.18
C ALA A 321 16.76 -16.66 -5.65
N VAL A 322 17.49 -15.71 -6.24
CA VAL A 322 17.34 -15.34 -7.65
C VAL A 322 17.72 -16.51 -8.55
N GLU A 323 18.85 -17.18 -8.30
CA GLU A 323 19.28 -18.36 -9.07
C GLU A 323 18.27 -19.50 -9.01
N ARG A 324 17.77 -19.81 -7.82
CA ARG A 324 16.75 -20.86 -7.65
C ARG A 324 15.48 -20.52 -8.42
N ILE A 325 14.96 -19.30 -8.30
CA ILE A 325 13.72 -18.91 -8.99
C ILE A 325 13.90 -18.87 -10.52
N MET A 326 15.09 -18.55 -11.02
CA MET A 326 15.38 -18.58 -12.46
C MET A 326 15.45 -20.00 -13.02
N ASN A 327 16.04 -20.93 -12.27
CA ASN A 327 16.36 -22.27 -12.75
C ASN A 327 15.31 -23.33 -12.36
N ASP A 328 14.47 -23.07 -11.35
CA ASP A 328 13.39 -23.95 -10.91
C ASP A 328 12.01 -23.29 -11.16
N GLU A 329 11.46 -23.55 -12.34
CA GLU A 329 10.15 -23.05 -12.73
C GLU A 329 9.02 -23.57 -11.81
N SER A 330 9.15 -24.79 -11.29
CA SER A 330 8.15 -25.38 -10.39
C SER A 330 8.09 -24.60 -9.07
N PHE A 331 9.26 -24.32 -8.49
CA PHE A 331 9.38 -23.49 -7.30
C PHE A 331 8.88 -22.06 -7.54
N ARG A 332 9.25 -21.43 -8.67
CA ARG A 332 8.72 -20.11 -9.04
C ARG A 332 7.19 -20.13 -9.10
N LYS A 333 6.60 -21.11 -9.79
CA LYS A 333 5.14 -21.25 -9.91
C LYS A 333 4.46 -21.49 -8.57
N LYS A 334 5.11 -22.22 -7.65
CA LYS A 334 4.62 -22.40 -6.27
C LYS A 334 4.49 -21.03 -5.58
N LEU A 335 5.54 -20.21 -5.63
CA LEU A 335 5.54 -18.85 -5.06
C LEU A 335 4.50 -17.94 -5.72
N GLU A 336 4.43 -17.94 -7.05
CA GLU A 336 3.47 -17.14 -7.82
C GLU A 336 2.02 -17.48 -7.46
N LYS A 337 1.71 -18.78 -7.33
CA LYS A 337 0.41 -19.27 -6.89
C LYS A 337 0.13 -18.87 -5.44
N GLY A 338 1.08 -19.08 -4.52
CA GLY A 338 0.89 -18.75 -3.11
C GLY A 338 0.66 -17.24 -2.88
N ALA A 339 1.42 -16.39 -3.57
CA ALA A 339 1.22 -14.93 -3.56
C ALA A 339 -0.18 -14.55 -4.04
N ARG A 340 -0.64 -15.18 -5.13
CA ARG A 340 -1.96 -14.94 -5.71
C ARG A 340 -3.11 -15.41 -4.82
N ASP A 341 -2.97 -16.59 -4.23
CA ASP A 341 -3.97 -17.15 -3.30
C ASP A 341 -4.08 -16.27 -2.05
N TYR A 342 -2.93 -15.80 -1.52
CA TYR A 342 -2.91 -14.85 -0.41
C TYR A 342 -3.61 -13.54 -0.77
N TYR A 343 -3.36 -13.00 -1.98
CA TYR A 343 -4.07 -11.83 -2.48
C TYR A 343 -5.58 -12.03 -2.47
N HIS A 344 -6.08 -13.09 -3.10
CA HIS A 344 -7.53 -13.32 -3.18
C HIS A 344 -8.18 -13.56 -1.83
N ARG A 345 -7.46 -14.12 -0.86
CA ARG A 345 -8.01 -14.40 0.46
C ARG A 345 -8.01 -13.18 1.37
N TRP A 346 -6.96 -12.37 1.30
CA TRP A 346 -6.70 -11.34 2.31
C TRP A 346 -6.53 -9.92 1.73
N CYS A 347 -5.95 -9.77 0.53
CA CYS A 347 -5.53 -8.46 -0.01
C CYS A 347 -6.33 -7.96 -1.23
N ALA A 348 -7.35 -8.67 -1.71
CA ALA A 348 -8.26 -8.10 -2.70
C ALA A 348 -9.15 -7.04 -2.03
N PRO A 349 -9.53 -5.95 -2.71
CA PRO A 349 -10.29 -4.88 -2.06
C PRO A 349 -11.57 -5.35 -1.37
N ASP A 350 -12.31 -6.27 -2.00
CA ASP A 350 -13.52 -6.86 -1.42
C ASP A 350 -13.19 -7.77 -0.23
N SER A 351 -12.09 -8.52 -0.29
CA SER A 351 -11.65 -9.41 0.79
C SER A 351 -11.23 -8.64 2.03
N VAL A 352 -10.50 -7.52 1.86
CA VAL A 352 -10.18 -6.63 2.98
C VAL A 352 -11.44 -6.05 3.61
N ILE A 353 -12.41 -5.62 2.81
CA ILE A 353 -13.66 -5.08 3.36
C ILE A 353 -14.49 -6.15 4.06
N LYS A 354 -14.58 -7.37 3.51
CA LYS A 354 -15.23 -8.50 4.21
C LYS A 354 -14.57 -8.75 5.56
N LEU A 355 -13.24 -8.85 5.59
CA LEU A 355 -12.46 -8.99 6.82
C LEU A 355 -12.77 -7.89 7.84
N ILE A 356 -12.82 -6.63 7.41
CA ILE A 356 -13.11 -5.48 8.29
C ILE A 356 -14.54 -5.53 8.84
N THR A 357 -15.52 -5.90 8.01
CA THR A 357 -16.93 -5.82 8.38
C THR A 357 -17.49 -7.05 9.09
N GLY A 358 -16.80 -8.19 9.01
CA GLY A 358 -17.26 -9.48 9.51
C GLY A 358 -18.16 -10.15 8.48
#